data_AF-I3SV96-F1
#
_entry.id   AF-I3SV96-F1
#
_cell.length_a   1.000
_cell.length_b   1.000
_cell.length_c   1.000
_cell.angle_alpha   90.00
_cell.angle_beta   90.00
_cell.angle_gamma   90.00
#
_symmetry.space_group_name_H-M   'P 1'
#
loop_
_entity.id
_entity.type
_entity.pdbx_description
1 polymer ?
#
loop_
_entity_poly.entity_id
_entity_poly.type
_entity_poly.pdbx_seq_one_letter_code
_entity_poly.pdbx_strand_id
1 'polypeptide(L)'
;MYRILQRSVHTITEKSPNNIKSISQDLYKEQNLKTLVEKFKKASDIDRFRKKNGIYEDTVRRLAGAKRFRWVRDIIEHQKSYADISNEGFSARLITLYGKSNMHRHAQKLFDEMPQRNCERSVLSLNALLAAYLHSKQYDVVERLFKKLPVQLSVKPDLVSYNTYIKALLEKGSFDSAVSVLEEMEKDGVESDLITFNTLLDGLYSKGRFEDGEKLWEKLGEKNVVPNIRTYNARLLGLAVAKRAGEAVEFYEEMEKKGVKPDLFSFNALIKGFANEGNLDEAKKWFGEIEKSEHDPSKRTYAIIVPFLCEKGDLKTAIEMVKQIFLTRCRVDVSLLRIVVGKLVSESMVSEAKEIVERGKNNSYCRYKLNFPADE
;
A
#
# COMPACT_ATOMS: atom_id res chain seq x y z
N MET A 1 3.61 76.43 -5.33
CA MET A 1 2.66 76.45 -4.20
C MET A 1 1.83 75.17 -4.22
N TYR A 2 1.81 74.46 -3.09
CA TYR A 2 0.76 73.57 -2.54
C TYR A 2 0.05 72.55 -3.48
N ARG A 3 0.27 71.22 -3.46
CA ARG A 3 0.33 70.17 -2.40
C ARG A 3 -1.07 69.68 -1.95
N ILE A 4 -1.21 68.33 -1.95
CA ILE A 4 -2.16 67.44 -1.22
C ILE A 4 -3.61 67.40 -1.81
N LEU A 5 -4.24 66.27 -2.18
CA LEU A 5 -4.47 65.03 -1.42
C LEU A 5 -4.58 63.76 -2.29
N GLN A 6 -3.69 62.80 -1.99
CA GLN A 6 -3.91 61.38 -2.15
C GLN A 6 -5.16 60.95 -1.34
N ARG A 7 -6.08 60.22 -1.97
CA ARG A 7 -6.91 59.25 -1.26
C ARG A 7 -6.55 57.86 -1.78
N SER A 8 -5.76 57.19 -0.96
CA SER A 8 -5.51 55.76 -0.97
C SER A 8 -6.83 55.00 -0.84
N VAL A 9 -7.40 54.57 -1.96
CA VAL A 9 -8.33 53.44 -1.93
C VAL A 9 -7.47 52.20 -1.79
N HIS A 10 -7.28 51.76 -0.54
CA HIS A 10 -6.93 50.37 -0.27
C HIS A 10 -8.07 49.52 -0.83
N THR A 11 -7.93 49.09 -2.08
CA THR A 11 -8.54 47.84 -2.53
C THR A 11 -7.98 46.76 -1.60
N ILE A 12 -8.75 46.43 -0.57
CA ILE A 12 -8.66 45.15 0.10
C ILE A 12 -8.82 44.15 -1.04
N THR A 13 -7.70 43.59 -1.47
CA THR A 13 -7.69 42.46 -2.38
C THR A 13 -8.32 41.33 -1.61
N GLU A 14 -9.62 41.14 -1.77
CA GLU A 14 -10.29 39.90 -1.45
C GLU A 14 -9.46 38.78 -2.08
N LYS A 15 -8.78 37.99 -1.24
CA LYS A 15 -8.05 36.81 -1.69
C LYS A 15 -9.04 35.96 -2.46
N SER A 16 -8.81 35.80 -3.76
CA SER A 16 -9.62 34.96 -4.63
C SER A 16 -9.96 33.62 -3.94
N PRO A 17 -11.25 33.29 -3.73
CA PRO A 17 -11.67 32.06 -3.05
C PRO A 17 -11.36 30.78 -3.85
N ASN A 18 -10.66 30.87 -4.98
CA ASN A 18 -10.46 29.79 -5.95
C ASN A 18 -9.06 29.17 -5.93
N ASN A 19 -8.23 29.44 -4.91
CA ASN A 19 -6.93 28.77 -4.81
C ASN A 19 -7.11 27.29 -4.40
N ILE A 20 -7.05 26.39 -5.38
CA ILE A 20 -7.15 24.92 -5.19
C ILE A 20 -6.14 24.39 -4.16
N LYS A 21 -4.96 25.00 -4.05
CA LYS A 21 -3.96 24.60 -3.04
C LYS A 21 -4.47 24.89 -1.62
N SER A 22 -5.13 26.02 -1.41
CA SER A 22 -5.74 26.37 -0.13
C SER A 22 -6.88 25.42 0.23
N ILE A 23 -7.76 25.13 -0.74
CA ILE A 23 -8.87 24.19 -0.56
C ILE A 23 -8.34 22.79 -0.22
N SER A 24 -7.33 22.32 -0.94
CA SER A 24 -6.69 21.02 -0.68
C SER A 24 -6.09 20.94 0.72
N GLN A 25 -5.46 22.02 1.20
CA GLN A 25 -4.89 22.07 2.55
C GLN A 25 -5.96 22.12 3.63
N ASP A 26 -7.07 22.86 3.41
CA ASP A 26 -8.20 22.91 4.33
C ASP A 26 -8.86 21.53 4.46
N LEU A 27 -9.14 20.85 3.35
CA LEU A 27 -9.68 19.49 3.35
C LEU A 27 -8.73 18.51 4.05
N TYR A 28 -7.43 18.60 3.78
CA TYR A 28 -6.44 17.72 4.40
C TYR A 28 -6.38 17.88 5.93
N LYS A 29 -6.47 19.11 6.43
CA LYS A 29 -6.40 19.41 7.88
C LYS A 29 -7.72 19.18 8.63
N GLU A 30 -8.86 19.14 7.94
CA GLU A 30 -10.18 18.99 8.55
C GLU A 30 -10.33 17.65 9.30
N GLN A 31 -10.38 17.67 10.63
CA GLN A 31 -10.47 16.44 11.43
C GLN A 31 -11.90 15.91 11.53
N ASN A 32 -12.91 16.79 11.43
CA ASN A 32 -14.29 16.37 11.49
C ASN A 32 -14.73 15.79 10.14
N LEU A 33 -14.92 14.47 10.10
CA LEU A 33 -15.24 13.75 8.87
C LEU A 33 -16.60 14.16 8.25
N LYS A 34 -17.56 14.66 9.03
CA LYS A 34 -18.82 15.18 8.48
C LYS A 34 -18.58 16.51 7.76
N THR A 35 -17.89 17.44 8.42
CA THR A 35 -17.50 18.73 7.84
C THR A 35 -16.61 18.55 6.61
N LEU A 36 -15.72 17.54 6.62
CA LEU A 36 -14.91 17.16 5.47
C LEU A 36 -15.77 16.84 4.24
N VAL A 37 -16.84 16.04 4.42
CA VAL A 37 -17.77 15.67 3.33
C VAL A 37 -18.48 16.91 2.78
N GLU A 38 -18.97 17.78 3.66
CA GLU A 38 -19.66 19.03 3.27
C GLU A 38 -18.72 19.97 2.50
N LYS A 39 -17.51 20.20 3.02
CA LYS A 39 -16.47 21.00 2.34
C LYS A 39 -16.06 20.40 1.00
N PHE A 40 -15.90 19.07 0.92
CA PHE A 40 -15.53 18.38 -0.32
C PHE A 40 -16.60 18.56 -1.40
N LYS A 41 -17.88 18.42 -1.03
CA LYS A 41 -19.00 18.65 -1.96
C LYS A 41 -19.01 20.08 -2.47
N LYS A 42 -18.88 21.07 -1.58
CA LYS A 42 -18.80 22.49 -1.97
C LYS A 42 -17.60 22.77 -2.88
N ALA A 43 -16.45 22.16 -2.62
CA ALA A 43 -15.27 22.29 -3.47
C ALA A 43 -15.46 21.64 -4.85
N SER A 44 -16.32 20.61 -4.95
CA SER A 44 -16.60 19.89 -6.19
C SER A 44 -17.31 20.75 -7.25
N ASP A 45 -17.92 21.88 -6.87
CA ASP A 45 -18.51 22.82 -7.82
C ASP A 45 -17.46 23.46 -8.74
N ILE A 46 -16.20 23.48 -8.32
CA ILE A 46 -15.08 24.02 -9.09
C ILE A 46 -14.54 22.94 -10.05
N ASP A 47 -14.63 23.18 -11.36
CA ASP A 47 -14.10 22.27 -12.40
C ASP A 47 -12.63 21.87 -12.17
N ARG A 48 -11.78 22.85 -11.85
CA ARG A 48 -10.34 22.60 -11.58
C ARG A 48 -10.11 21.70 -10.37
N PHE A 49 -11.02 21.70 -9.39
CA PHE A 49 -10.95 20.81 -8.23
C PHE A 49 -11.25 19.37 -8.66
N ARG A 50 -12.28 19.18 -9.51
CA ARG A 50 -12.68 17.85 -9.99
C ARG A 50 -11.59 17.11 -10.74
N LYS A 51 -10.60 17.83 -11.29
CA LYS A 51 -9.40 17.26 -11.96
C LYS A 51 -8.28 16.83 -11.00
N LYS A 52 -8.41 17.04 -9.67
CA LYS A 52 -7.37 16.71 -8.68
C LYS A 52 -7.55 15.33 -8.05
N ASN A 53 -7.11 14.29 -8.75
CA ASN A 53 -7.21 12.88 -8.31
C ASN A 53 -6.72 12.65 -6.88
N GLY A 54 -5.57 13.24 -6.50
CA GLY A 54 -4.98 13.03 -5.17
C GLY A 54 -5.89 13.44 -4.01
N ILE A 55 -6.71 14.49 -4.18
CA ILE A 55 -7.65 14.96 -3.15
C ILE A 55 -8.79 13.95 -2.95
N TYR A 56 -9.30 13.38 -4.05
CA TYR A 56 -10.33 12.35 -4.01
C TYR A 56 -9.82 11.10 -3.31
N GLU A 57 -8.63 10.65 -3.68
CA GLU A 57 -8.03 9.46 -3.07
C GLU A 57 -7.78 9.63 -1.59
N ASP A 58 -7.24 10.77 -1.15
CA ASP A 58 -7.00 11.03 0.26
C ASP A 58 -8.31 11.10 1.07
N THR A 59 -9.31 11.82 0.56
CA THR A 59 -10.61 11.97 1.22
C THR A 59 -11.30 10.61 1.35
N VAL A 60 -11.35 9.83 0.26
CA VAL A 60 -11.95 8.49 0.26
C VAL A 60 -11.18 7.55 1.19
N ARG A 61 -9.84 7.56 1.16
CA ARG A 61 -9.00 6.74 2.05
C ARG A 61 -9.27 7.06 3.52
N ARG A 62 -9.39 8.34 3.88
CA ARG A 62 -9.67 8.78 5.27
C ARG A 62 -11.05 8.33 5.73
N LEU A 63 -12.08 8.49 4.89
CA LEU A 63 -13.44 8.06 5.20
C LEU A 63 -13.55 6.53 5.30
N ALA A 64 -12.93 5.79 4.37
CA ALA A 64 -12.92 4.33 4.37
C ALA A 64 -12.14 3.76 5.58
N GLY A 65 -10.98 4.35 5.92
CA GLY A 65 -10.21 3.97 7.10
C GLY A 65 -10.98 4.18 8.41
N ALA A 66 -11.83 5.20 8.47
CA ALA A 66 -12.76 5.44 9.58
C ALA A 66 -14.07 4.62 9.48
N LYS A 67 -14.16 3.68 8.53
CA LYS A 67 -15.34 2.84 8.25
C LYS A 67 -16.62 3.63 7.95
N ARG A 68 -16.50 4.85 7.43
CA ARG A 68 -17.63 5.74 7.07
C ARG A 68 -18.08 5.53 5.61
N PHE A 69 -18.42 4.30 5.25
CA PHE A 69 -18.76 3.93 3.87
C PHE A 69 -19.98 4.67 3.31
N ARG A 70 -20.94 5.06 4.16
CA ARG A 70 -22.07 5.91 3.76
C ARG A 70 -21.61 7.26 3.21
N TRP A 71 -20.58 7.85 3.81
CA TRP A 71 -20.01 9.14 3.38
C TRP A 71 -19.12 9.00 2.15
N VAL A 72 -18.38 7.89 2.03
CA VAL A 72 -17.68 7.56 0.77
C VAL A 72 -18.66 7.51 -0.39
N ARG A 73 -19.78 6.78 -0.22
CA ARG A 73 -20.83 6.72 -1.22
C ARG A 73 -21.39 8.12 -1.50
N ASP A 74 -21.70 8.88 -0.46
CA ASP A 74 -22.31 10.20 -0.60
C ASP A 74 -21.43 11.18 -1.41
N ILE A 75 -20.12 11.22 -1.16
CA ILE A 75 -19.23 12.09 -1.95
C ILE A 75 -19.09 11.62 -3.38
N ILE A 76 -19.07 10.30 -3.65
CA ILE A 76 -18.92 9.76 -5.01
C ILE A 76 -20.23 9.90 -5.81
N GLU A 77 -21.39 9.62 -5.21
CA GLU A 77 -22.69 9.84 -5.86
C GLU A 77 -22.89 11.33 -6.20
N HIS A 78 -22.46 12.23 -5.31
CA HIS A 78 -22.44 13.66 -5.61
C HIS A 78 -21.59 14.02 -6.83
N GLN A 79 -20.58 13.23 -7.18
CA GLN A 79 -19.79 13.50 -8.39
C GLN A 79 -20.53 13.17 -9.68
N LYS A 80 -21.53 12.29 -9.61
CA LYS A 80 -22.29 11.83 -10.78
C LYS A 80 -23.27 12.89 -11.31
N SER A 81 -23.48 13.99 -10.58
CA SER A 81 -24.31 15.12 -11.02
C SER A 81 -23.57 16.08 -11.96
N TYR A 82 -22.23 16.01 -12.04
CA TYR A 82 -21.45 16.87 -12.92
C TYR A 82 -21.29 16.25 -14.32
N ALA A 83 -21.22 17.12 -15.33
CA ALA A 83 -21.08 16.71 -16.73
C ALA A 83 -19.83 15.84 -17.00
N ASP A 84 -18.81 15.95 -16.16
CA ASP A 84 -17.60 15.12 -16.19
C ASP A 84 -17.89 13.60 -16.17
N ILE A 85 -19.07 13.17 -15.70
CA ILE A 85 -19.44 11.74 -15.67
C ILE A 85 -19.51 11.10 -17.07
N SER A 86 -19.64 11.91 -18.13
CA SER A 86 -19.55 11.46 -19.53
C SER A 86 -18.10 11.17 -19.97
N ASN A 87 -17.09 11.63 -19.23
CA ASN A 87 -15.69 11.35 -19.49
C ASN A 87 -15.28 10.00 -18.88
N GLU A 88 -14.71 9.11 -19.70
CA GLU A 88 -14.32 7.78 -19.23
C GLU A 88 -13.29 7.83 -18.10
N GLY A 89 -12.28 8.68 -18.19
CA GLY A 89 -11.25 8.80 -17.15
C GLY A 89 -11.83 9.24 -15.80
N PHE A 90 -12.81 10.16 -15.81
CA PHE A 90 -13.52 10.56 -14.61
C PHE A 90 -14.34 9.41 -14.02
N SER A 91 -15.10 8.69 -14.85
CA SER A 91 -15.92 7.54 -14.43
C SER A 91 -15.07 6.36 -13.92
N ALA A 92 -14.01 5.99 -14.64
CA ALA A 92 -13.05 4.96 -14.24
C ALA A 92 -12.37 5.29 -12.90
N ARG A 93 -12.07 6.56 -12.65
CA ARG A 93 -11.57 7.02 -11.35
C ARG A 93 -12.59 6.79 -10.24
N LEU A 94 -13.87 7.12 -10.44
CA LEU A 94 -14.91 6.88 -9.43
C LEU A 94 -15.11 5.37 -9.15
N ILE A 95 -15.07 4.52 -10.19
CA ILE A 95 -15.08 3.05 -10.06
C ILE A 95 -13.91 2.59 -9.19
N THR A 96 -12.70 3.09 -9.46
CA THR A 96 -11.49 2.80 -8.67
C THR A 96 -11.64 3.23 -7.20
N LEU A 97 -12.25 4.39 -6.93
CA LEU A 97 -12.47 4.89 -5.57
C LEU A 97 -13.47 4.02 -4.78
N TYR A 98 -14.54 3.55 -5.43
CA TYR A 98 -15.43 2.54 -4.84
C TYR A 98 -14.66 1.25 -4.55
N GLY A 99 -13.82 0.79 -5.47
CA GLY A 99 -12.95 -0.37 -5.33
C GLY A 99 -12.03 -0.29 -4.11
N LYS A 100 -11.26 0.80 -3.98
CA LYS A 100 -10.38 1.08 -2.83
C LYS A 100 -11.13 1.14 -1.49
N SER A 101 -12.45 1.32 -1.53
CA SER A 101 -13.33 1.35 -0.35
C SER A 101 -14.08 0.05 -0.10
N ASN A 102 -13.72 -1.05 -0.78
CA ASN A 102 -14.43 -2.34 -0.76
C ASN A 102 -15.89 -2.28 -1.23
N MET A 103 -16.24 -1.30 -2.07
CA MET A 103 -17.60 -1.08 -2.57
C MET A 103 -17.79 -1.59 -4.01
N HIS A 104 -17.28 -2.80 -4.32
CA HIS A 104 -17.32 -3.40 -5.67
C HIS A 104 -18.72 -3.40 -6.32
N ARG A 105 -19.81 -3.60 -5.56
CA ARG A 105 -21.18 -3.53 -6.12
C ARG A 105 -21.54 -2.14 -6.65
N HIS A 106 -21.05 -1.08 -6.01
CA HIS A 106 -21.26 0.30 -6.48
C HIS A 106 -20.34 0.61 -7.67
N ALA A 107 -19.14 0.06 -7.68
CA ALA A 107 -18.22 0.12 -8.81
C ALA A 107 -18.86 -0.53 -10.06
N GLN A 108 -19.40 -1.75 -9.93
CA GLN A 108 -20.14 -2.45 -10.97
C GLN A 108 -21.36 -1.65 -11.45
N LYS A 109 -22.18 -1.15 -10.51
CA LYS A 109 -23.35 -0.33 -10.86
C LYS A 109 -22.95 0.90 -11.68
N LEU A 110 -21.90 1.62 -11.28
CA LEU A 110 -21.43 2.77 -12.05
C LEU A 110 -20.92 2.36 -13.43
N PHE A 111 -20.15 1.27 -13.53
CA PHE A 111 -19.73 0.73 -14.81
C PHE A 111 -20.94 0.42 -15.71
N ASP A 112 -21.96 -0.24 -15.16
CA ASP A 112 -23.23 -0.59 -15.82
C ASP A 112 -24.03 0.64 -16.28
N GLU A 113 -23.89 1.77 -15.58
CA GLU A 113 -24.53 3.04 -15.92
C GLU A 113 -23.81 3.86 -17.00
N MET A 114 -22.53 3.60 -17.29
CA MET A 114 -21.72 4.44 -18.19
C MET A 114 -22.37 4.71 -19.57
N PRO A 115 -22.90 3.72 -20.31
CA PRO A 115 -23.51 3.96 -21.62
C PRO A 115 -24.76 4.83 -21.55
N GLN A 116 -25.57 4.70 -20.48
CA GLN A 116 -26.75 5.55 -20.26
C GLN A 116 -26.36 7.00 -19.96
N ARG A 117 -25.08 7.23 -19.60
CA ARG A 117 -24.49 8.55 -19.33
C ARG A 117 -23.65 9.06 -20.50
N ASN A 118 -23.81 8.48 -21.70
CA ASN A 118 -23.04 8.79 -22.90
C ASN A 118 -21.52 8.65 -22.68
N CYS A 119 -21.12 7.72 -21.82
CA CYS A 119 -19.72 7.40 -21.56
C CYS A 119 -19.42 6.01 -22.15
N GLU A 120 -18.50 5.96 -23.11
CA GLU A 120 -18.02 4.71 -23.66
C GLU A 120 -17.24 3.90 -22.63
N ARG A 121 -17.21 2.58 -22.84
CA ARG A 121 -16.43 1.64 -22.03
C ARG A 121 -15.29 1.10 -22.88
N SER A 122 -14.06 1.40 -22.49
CA SER A 122 -12.84 0.88 -23.07
C SER A 122 -12.06 0.02 -22.06
N VAL A 123 -10.81 -0.31 -22.41
CA VAL A 123 -9.88 -1.02 -21.52
C VAL A 123 -9.64 -0.25 -20.21
N LEU A 124 -9.77 1.08 -20.22
CA LEU A 124 -9.59 1.91 -19.03
C LEU A 124 -10.64 1.63 -17.95
N SER A 125 -11.93 1.65 -18.31
CA SER A 125 -13.01 1.36 -17.37
C SER A 125 -13.08 -0.13 -17.01
N LEU A 126 -12.71 -1.03 -17.93
CA LEU A 126 -12.50 -2.45 -17.63
C LEU A 126 -11.45 -2.64 -16.53
N ASN A 127 -10.27 -2.02 -16.68
CA ASN A 127 -9.19 -2.06 -15.70
C ASN A 127 -9.61 -1.52 -14.33
N ALA A 128 -10.36 -0.42 -14.31
CA ALA A 128 -10.92 0.13 -13.08
C ALA A 128 -11.87 -0.86 -12.38
N LEU A 129 -12.71 -1.58 -13.15
CA LEU A 129 -13.64 -2.56 -12.62
C LEU A 129 -12.91 -3.81 -12.09
N LEU A 130 -11.95 -4.34 -12.84
CA LEU A 130 -11.12 -5.48 -12.39
C LEU A 130 -10.38 -5.12 -11.10
N ALA A 131 -9.76 -3.95 -11.03
CA ALA A 131 -9.09 -3.46 -9.82
C ALA A 131 -10.06 -3.32 -8.64
N ALA A 132 -11.30 -2.88 -8.88
CA ALA A 132 -12.30 -2.74 -7.82
C ALA A 132 -12.72 -4.08 -7.20
N TYR A 133 -12.89 -5.12 -8.02
CA TYR A 133 -13.16 -6.48 -7.53
C TYR A 133 -11.93 -7.12 -6.89
N LEU A 134 -10.73 -6.89 -7.43
CA LEU A 134 -9.46 -7.31 -6.82
C LEU A 134 -9.30 -6.74 -5.40
N HIS A 135 -9.46 -5.43 -5.23
CA HIS A 135 -9.37 -4.79 -3.92
C HIS A 135 -10.41 -5.32 -2.91
N SER A 136 -11.60 -5.69 -3.40
CA SER A 136 -12.66 -6.30 -2.59
C SER A 136 -12.48 -7.80 -2.34
N LYS A 137 -11.35 -8.38 -2.74
CA LYS A 137 -11.00 -9.81 -2.63
C LYS A 137 -12.00 -10.76 -3.30
N GLN A 138 -12.64 -10.29 -4.37
CA GLN A 138 -13.64 -11.05 -5.13
C GLN A 138 -12.99 -11.71 -6.35
N TYR A 139 -11.99 -12.56 -6.12
CA TYR A 139 -11.10 -13.07 -7.17
C TYR A 139 -11.84 -13.89 -8.25
N ASP A 140 -12.84 -14.69 -7.86
CA ASP A 140 -13.67 -15.45 -8.83
C ASP A 140 -14.45 -14.53 -9.77
N VAL A 141 -14.80 -13.33 -9.31
CA VAL A 141 -15.46 -12.33 -10.14
C VAL A 141 -14.46 -11.69 -11.08
N VAL A 142 -13.24 -11.37 -10.62
CA VAL A 142 -12.16 -10.86 -11.48
C VAL A 142 -11.89 -11.83 -12.62
N GLU A 143 -11.73 -13.11 -12.32
CA GLU A 143 -11.49 -14.16 -13.32
C GLU A 143 -12.64 -14.23 -14.36
N ARG A 144 -13.89 -14.23 -13.90
CA ARG A 144 -15.05 -14.24 -14.79
C ARG A 144 -15.13 -12.98 -15.66
N LEU A 145 -14.88 -11.81 -15.08
CA LEU A 145 -14.91 -10.54 -15.80
C LEU A 145 -13.80 -10.49 -16.86
N PHE A 146 -12.58 -10.87 -16.49
CA PHE A 146 -11.44 -10.90 -17.41
C PHE A 146 -11.70 -11.82 -18.61
N LYS A 147 -12.29 -13.00 -18.39
CA LYS A 147 -12.57 -13.96 -19.48
C LYS A 147 -13.76 -13.57 -20.38
N LYS A 148 -14.81 -12.94 -19.83
CA LYS A 148 -16.07 -12.72 -20.56
C LYS A 148 -16.28 -11.29 -21.06
N LEU A 149 -15.93 -10.31 -20.24
CA LEU A 149 -16.28 -8.90 -20.48
C LEU A 149 -15.54 -8.28 -21.68
N PRO A 150 -14.24 -8.55 -21.93
CA PRO A 150 -13.55 -8.03 -23.12
C PRO A 150 -14.24 -8.40 -24.43
N VAL A 151 -14.68 -9.67 -24.56
CA VAL A 151 -15.42 -10.15 -25.74
C VAL A 151 -16.76 -9.43 -25.89
N GLN A 152 -17.51 -9.27 -24.80
CA GLN A 152 -18.81 -8.58 -24.81
C GLN A 152 -18.70 -7.10 -25.21
N LEU A 153 -17.60 -6.45 -24.85
CA LEU A 153 -17.36 -5.04 -25.14
C LEU A 153 -16.56 -4.82 -26.43
N SER A 154 -16.08 -5.89 -27.09
CA SER A 154 -15.13 -5.81 -28.19
C SER A 154 -13.87 -4.99 -27.83
N VAL A 155 -13.39 -5.13 -26.60
CA VAL A 155 -12.20 -4.47 -26.06
C VAL A 155 -11.08 -5.50 -25.91
N LYS A 156 -9.85 -5.13 -26.28
CA LYS A 156 -8.67 -5.98 -26.05
C LYS A 156 -8.07 -5.68 -24.67
N PRO A 157 -7.87 -6.70 -23.81
CA PRO A 157 -7.12 -6.53 -22.57
C PRO A 157 -5.70 -6.04 -22.84
N ASP A 158 -5.22 -5.14 -22.00
CA ASP A 158 -3.86 -4.60 -22.04
C ASP A 158 -2.98 -5.18 -20.91
N LEU A 159 -1.72 -4.76 -20.86
CA LEU A 159 -0.77 -5.16 -19.81
C LEU A 159 -1.30 -4.93 -18.39
N VAL A 160 -2.06 -3.84 -18.17
CA VAL A 160 -2.68 -3.54 -16.87
C VAL A 160 -3.79 -4.55 -16.55
N SER A 161 -4.58 -4.94 -17.54
CA SER A 161 -5.62 -5.97 -17.42
C SER A 161 -5.02 -7.31 -16.97
N TYR A 162 -3.99 -7.78 -17.68
CA TYR A 162 -3.31 -9.04 -17.36
C TYR A 162 -2.60 -9.00 -16.02
N ASN A 163 -1.85 -7.94 -15.70
CA ASN A 163 -1.19 -7.80 -14.40
C ASN A 163 -2.20 -7.78 -13.23
N THR A 164 -3.39 -7.19 -13.44
CA THR A 164 -4.48 -7.22 -12.45
C THR A 164 -5.05 -8.63 -12.28
N TYR A 165 -5.23 -9.36 -13.39
CA TYR A 165 -5.71 -10.74 -13.38
C TYR A 165 -4.72 -11.72 -12.74
N ILE A 166 -3.44 -11.64 -13.10
CA ILE A 166 -2.33 -12.39 -12.48
C ILE A 166 -2.33 -12.17 -10.97
N LYS A 167 -2.39 -10.91 -10.54
CA LYS A 167 -2.43 -10.58 -9.11
C LYS A 167 -3.64 -11.19 -8.40
N ALA A 168 -4.81 -11.20 -9.04
CA ALA A 168 -6.00 -11.83 -8.48
C ALA A 168 -5.83 -13.35 -8.32
N LEU A 169 -5.22 -14.03 -9.30
CA LEU A 169 -4.94 -15.47 -9.23
C LEU A 169 -3.94 -15.80 -8.12
N LEU A 170 -2.88 -15.00 -7.97
CA LEU A 170 -1.90 -15.16 -6.89
C LEU A 170 -2.53 -14.96 -5.50
N GLU A 171 -3.38 -13.94 -5.34
CA GLU A 171 -4.08 -13.68 -4.07
C GLU A 171 -5.16 -14.73 -3.75
N LYS A 172 -5.73 -15.38 -4.79
CA LYS A 172 -6.61 -16.56 -4.67
C LYS A 172 -5.84 -17.84 -4.31
N GLY A 173 -4.53 -17.89 -4.57
CA GLY A 173 -3.68 -19.08 -4.38
C GLY A 173 -3.61 -19.99 -5.61
N SER A 174 -4.11 -19.55 -6.77
CA SER A 174 -4.06 -20.28 -8.04
C SER A 174 -2.75 -19.99 -8.77
N PHE A 175 -1.62 -20.39 -8.20
CA PHE A 175 -0.27 -20.04 -8.67
C PHE A 175 0.03 -20.56 -10.08
N ASP A 176 -0.34 -21.82 -10.38
CA ASP A 176 -0.08 -22.43 -11.68
C ASP A 176 -0.85 -21.69 -12.78
N SER A 177 -2.12 -21.35 -12.50
CA SER A 177 -2.92 -20.51 -13.38
C SER A 177 -2.32 -19.12 -13.54
N ALA A 178 -1.77 -18.51 -12.48
CA ALA A 178 -1.13 -17.20 -12.58
C ALA A 178 0.09 -17.22 -13.51
N VAL A 179 0.91 -18.28 -13.43
CA VAL A 179 2.08 -18.46 -14.30
C VAL A 179 1.65 -18.75 -15.75
N SER A 180 0.59 -19.55 -15.97
CA SER A 180 0.10 -19.85 -17.32
C SER A 180 -0.42 -18.63 -18.06
N VAL A 181 -0.82 -17.56 -17.35
CA VAL A 181 -1.20 -16.29 -17.99
C VAL A 181 -0.05 -15.70 -18.83
N LEU A 182 1.21 -15.98 -18.53
CA LEU A 182 2.33 -15.53 -19.38
C LEU A 182 2.23 -16.06 -20.80
N GLU A 183 1.76 -17.29 -20.98
CA GLU A 183 1.56 -17.89 -22.30
C GLU A 183 0.31 -17.32 -22.99
N GLU A 184 -0.74 -17.00 -22.23
CA GLU A 184 -1.93 -16.31 -22.73
C GLU A 184 -1.57 -14.92 -23.26
N MET A 185 -0.80 -14.14 -22.48
CA MET A 185 -0.29 -12.83 -22.87
C MET A 185 0.49 -12.90 -24.19
N GLU A 186 1.39 -13.87 -24.33
CA GLU A 186 2.19 -14.05 -25.55
C GLU A 186 1.33 -14.40 -26.77
N LYS A 187 0.34 -15.29 -26.61
CA LYS A 187 -0.63 -15.64 -27.66
C LYS A 187 -1.48 -14.45 -28.09
N ASP A 188 -1.83 -13.58 -27.15
CA ASP A 188 -2.63 -12.39 -27.39
C ASP A 188 -1.78 -11.18 -27.86
N GLY A 189 -0.46 -11.36 -28.01
CA GLY A 189 0.46 -10.33 -28.49
C GLY A 189 0.75 -9.23 -27.45
N VAL A 190 0.57 -9.52 -26.16
CA VAL A 190 0.88 -8.62 -25.04
C VAL A 190 2.21 -9.04 -24.41
N GLU A 191 3.23 -8.20 -24.54
CA GLU A 191 4.54 -8.50 -23.98
C GLU A 191 4.55 -8.33 -22.45
N SER A 192 4.97 -9.37 -21.73
CA SER A 192 5.15 -9.32 -20.28
C SER A 192 6.33 -8.43 -19.90
N ASP A 193 6.13 -7.50 -18.97
CA ASP A 193 7.16 -6.57 -18.54
C ASP A 193 7.74 -6.93 -17.16
N LEU A 194 8.69 -6.12 -16.69
CA LEU A 194 9.28 -6.27 -15.35
C LEU A 194 8.22 -6.19 -14.23
N ILE A 195 7.10 -5.49 -14.44
CA ILE A 195 6.00 -5.45 -13.46
C ILE A 195 5.29 -6.81 -13.42
N THR A 196 5.04 -7.45 -14.56
CA THR A 196 4.49 -8.81 -14.65
C THR A 196 5.37 -9.80 -13.88
N PHE A 197 6.67 -9.83 -14.18
CA PHE A 197 7.62 -10.73 -13.51
C PHE A 197 7.73 -10.44 -12.01
N ASN A 198 7.87 -9.18 -11.60
CA ASN A 198 7.91 -8.82 -10.18
C ASN A 198 6.63 -9.21 -9.43
N THR A 199 5.47 -9.16 -10.09
CA THR A 199 4.19 -9.56 -9.48
C THR A 199 4.15 -11.07 -9.23
N LEU A 200 4.55 -11.86 -10.23
CA LEU A 200 4.62 -13.32 -10.11
C LEU A 200 5.69 -13.77 -9.11
N LEU A 201 6.91 -13.25 -9.19
CA LEU A 201 8.01 -13.59 -8.28
C LEU A 201 7.66 -13.27 -6.82
N ASP A 202 7.14 -12.07 -6.53
CA ASP A 202 6.70 -11.70 -5.18
C ASP A 202 5.60 -12.65 -4.66
N GLY A 203 4.62 -13.00 -5.52
CA GLY A 203 3.56 -13.94 -5.19
C GLY A 203 4.05 -15.36 -4.90
N LEU A 204 4.95 -15.89 -5.72
CA LEU A 204 5.50 -17.25 -5.59
C LEU A 204 6.42 -17.36 -4.36
N TYR A 205 7.41 -16.46 -4.26
CA TYR A 205 8.38 -16.47 -3.16
C TYR A 205 7.72 -16.22 -1.79
N SER A 206 6.80 -15.26 -1.69
CA SER A 206 6.12 -14.97 -0.41
C SER A 206 5.23 -16.12 0.08
N LYS A 207 4.87 -17.05 -0.81
CA LYS A 207 4.05 -18.23 -0.53
C LYS A 207 4.85 -19.53 -0.43
N GLY A 208 6.19 -19.44 -0.48
CA GLY A 208 7.07 -20.59 -0.32
C GLY A 208 7.16 -21.49 -1.56
N ARG A 209 6.68 -21.04 -2.72
CA ARG A 209 6.83 -21.73 -4.02
C ARG A 209 8.20 -21.39 -4.63
N PHE A 210 9.27 -21.69 -3.90
CA PHE A 210 10.62 -21.20 -4.21
C PHE A 210 11.11 -21.69 -5.58
N GLU A 211 10.94 -22.98 -5.86
CA GLU A 211 11.42 -23.62 -7.10
C GLU A 211 10.71 -23.06 -8.34
N ASP A 212 9.43 -22.74 -8.25
CA ASP A 212 8.71 -22.10 -9.35
C ASP A 212 9.10 -20.63 -9.53
N GLY A 213 9.46 -19.96 -8.42
CA GLY A 213 10.08 -18.64 -8.47
C GLY A 213 11.42 -18.66 -9.20
N GLU A 214 12.28 -19.66 -8.95
CA GLU A 214 13.58 -19.78 -9.61
C GLU A 214 13.44 -20.07 -11.12
N LYS A 215 12.51 -20.94 -11.54
CA LYS A 215 12.19 -21.13 -12.97
C LYS A 215 11.79 -19.82 -13.64
N LEU A 216 11.01 -18.99 -12.93
CA LEU A 216 10.59 -17.69 -13.45
C LEU A 216 11.74 -16.67 -13.46
N TRP A 217 12.68 -16.78 -12.51
CA TRP A 217 13.91 -15.98 -12.49
C TRP A 217 14.81 -16.29 -13.68
N GLU A 218 14.95 -17.55 -14.07
CA GLU A 218 15.66 -17.96 -15.29
C GLU A 218 14.99 -17.38 -16.54
N LYS A 219 13.66 -17.53 -16.64
CA LYS A 219 12.86 -17.00 -17.76
C LYS A 219 12.97 -15.48 -17.92
N LEU A 220 13.16 -14.74 -16.83
CA LEU A 220 13.40 -13.31 -16.84
C LEU A 220 14.70 -12.97 -17.59
N GLY A 221 15.76 -13.77 -17.38
CA GLY A 221 17.02 -13.69 -18.11
C GLY A 221 16.89 -14.07 -19.59
N GLU A 222 16.16 -15.14 -19.89
CA GLU A 222 15.89 -15.58 -21.29
C GLU A 222 15.16 -14.51 -22.10
N LYS A 223 14.22 -13.78 -21.48
CA LYS A 223 13.51 -12.66 -22.10
C LYS A 223 14.30 -11.33 -22.09
N ASN A 224 15.56 -11.34 -21.65
CA ASN A 224 16.40 -10.13 -21.53
C ASN A 224 15.76 -9.00 -20.72
N VAL A 225 14.89 -9.33 -19.76
CA VAL A 225 14.28 -8.35 -18.87
C VAL A 225 15.27 -8.06 -17.75
N VAL A 226 15.65 -6.81 -17.52
CA VAL A 226 16.69 -6.48 -16.52
C VAL A 226 16.08 -6.46 -15.10
N PRO A 227 16.53 -7.30 -14.15
CA PRO A 227 16.08 -7.25 -12.76
C PRO A 227 16.40 -5.90 -12.12
N ASN A 228 15.48 -5.39 -11.29
CA ASN A 228 15.74 -4.22 -10.45
C ASN A 228 15.72 -4.59 -8.97
N ILE A 229 15.95 -3.62 -8.08
CA ILE A 229 15.98 -3.82 -6.62
C ILE A 229 14.72 -4.56 -6.11
N ARG A 230 13.55 -4.32 -6.69
CA ARG A 230 12.32 -5.02 -6.31
C ARG A 230 12.37 -6.50 -6.67
N THR A 231 12.95 -6.85 -7.82
CA THR A 231 13.15 -8.24 -8.25
C THR A 231 14.11 -8.98 -7.32
N TYR A 232 15.26 -8.36 -7.00
CA TYR A 232 16.23 -8.91 -6.04
C TYR A 232 15.60 -9.10 -4.66
N ASN A 233 14.85 -8.11 -4.16
CA ASN A 233 14.15 -8.20 -2.88
C ASN A 233 13.10 -9.32 -2.83
N ALA A 234 12.42 -9.61 -3.95
CA ALA A 234 11.49 -10.73 -4.02
C ALA A 234 12.21 -12.08 -3.84
N ARG A 235 13.36 -12.27 -4.51
CA ARG A 235 14.17 -13.49 -4.37
C ARG A 235 14.81 -13.62 -2.99
N LEU A 236 15.33 -12.54 -2.41
CA LEU A 236 15.80 -12.51 -1.00
C LEU A 236 14.68 -12.92 -0.02
N LEU A 237 13.46 -12.42 -0.22
CA LEU A 237 12.31 -12.85 0.57
C LEU A 237 12.00 -14.33 0.38
N GLY A 238 12.13 -14.86 -0.83
CA GLY A 238 12.00 -16.29 -1.15
C GLY A 238 12.97 -17.15 -0.36
N LEU A 239 14.27 -16.81 -0.40
CA LEU A 239 15.31 -17.49 0.36
C LEU A 239 15.03 -17.45 1.87
N ALA A 240 14.59 -16.30 2.38
CA ALA A 240 14.21 -16.15 3.78
C ALA A 240 13.01 -17.03 4.17
N VAL A 241 11.99 -17.15 3.31
CA VAL A 241 10.82 -18.02 3.52
C VAL A 241 11.22 -19.50 3.44
N ALA A 242 12.15 -19.85 2.55
CA ALA A 242 12.69 -21.19 2.38
C ALA A 242 13.69 -21.62 3.47
N LYS A 243 13.99 -20.75 4.46
CA LYS A 243 15.02 -20.99 5.49
C LYS A 243 16.40 -21.31 4.89
N ARG A 244 16.81 -20.47 3.93
CA ARG A 244 18.09 -20.52 3.22
C ARG A 244 18.85 -19.21 3.43
N ALA A 245 19.04 -18.80 4.68
CA ALA A 245 19.61 -17.50 5.03
C ALA A 245 21.08 -17.36 4.60
N GLY A 246 21.87 -18.44 4.62
CA GLY A 246 23.24 -18.43 4.10
C GLY A 246 23.29 -18.04 2.62
N GLU A 247 22.46 -18.68 1.81
CA GLU A 247 22.32 -18.34 0.38
C GLU A 247 21.73 -16.94 0.17
N ALA A 248 20.88 -16.46 1.08
CA ALA A 248 20.41 -15.08 1.05
C ALA A 248 21.55 -14.07 1.24
N VAL A 249 22.54 -14.37 2.08
CA VAL A 249 23.74 -13.54 2.25
C VAL A 249 24.60 -13.56 1.00
N GLU A 250 24.87 -14.73 0.41
CA GLU A 250 25.62 -14.83 -0.84
C GLU A 250 24.94 -14.05 -1.97
N PHE A 251 23.61 -14.14 -2.06
CA PHE A 251 22.83 -13.40 -3.05
C PHE A 251 22.79 -11.89 -2.78
N TYR A 252 22.80 -11.47 -1.51
CA TYR A 252 22.97 -10.07 -1.13
C TYR A 252 24.34 -9.52 -1.58
N GLU A 253 25.43 -10.28 -1.42
CA GLU A 253 26.74 -9.85 -1.92
C GLU A 253 26.79 -9.80 -3.45
N GLU A 254 26.11 -10.74 -4.12
CA GLU A 254 26.00 -10.76 -5.58
C GLU A 254 25.29 -9.50 -6.11
N MET A 255 24.19 -9.08 -5.49
CA MET A 255 23.48 -7.86 -5.90
C MET A 255 24.34 -6.61 -5.75
N GLU A 256 25.14 -6.52 -4.68
CA GLU A 256 26.10 -5.41 -4.49
C GLU A 256 27.19 -5.42 -5.56
N LYS A 257 27.78 -6.58 -5.87
CA LYS A 257 28.79 -6.73 -6.94
C LYS A 257 28.25 -6.33 -8.31
N LYS A 258 26.94 -6.53 -8.54
CA LYS A 258 26.23 -6.11 -9.76
C LYS A 258 25.83 -4.63 -9.75
N GLY A 259 26.18 -3.87 -8.71
CA GLY A 259 25.86 -2.44 -8.58
C GLY A 259 24.41 -2.16 -8.20
N VAL A 260 23.66 -3.16 -7.74
CA VAL A 260 22.29 -2.98 -7.27
C VAL A 260 22.35 -2.65 -5.77
N LYS A 261 22.19 -1.36 -5.44
CA LYS A 261 22.24 -0.89 -4.04
C LYS A 261 21.12 -1.54 -3.21
N PRO A 262 21.44 -2.30 -2.16
CA PRO A 262 20.45 -2.85 -1.25
C PRO A 262 19.64 -1.76 -0.55
N ASP A 263 18.39 -2.06 -0.24
CA ASP A 263 17.50 -1.15 0.48
C ASP A 263 16.98 -1.80 1.78
N LEU A 264 16.13 -1.08 2.51
CA LEU A 264 15.54 -1.57 3.75
C LEU A 264 14.76 -2.89 3.57
N PHE A 265 14.24 -3.21 2.39
CA PHE A 265 13.58 -4.49 2.15
C PHE A 265 14.60 -5.63 2.04
N SER A 266 15.78 -5.38 1.46
CA SER A 266 16.89 -6.35 1.41
C SER A 266 17.31 -6.76 2.82
N PHE A 267 17.59 -5.78 3.69
CA PHE A 267 17.96 -6.03 5.08
C PHE A 267 16.85 -6.74 5.87
N ASN A 268 15.59 -6.32 5.70
CA ASN A 268 14.45 -6.99 6.35
C ASN A 268 14.30 -8.45 5.92
N ALA A 269 14.62 -8.78 4.66
CA ALA A 269 14.57 -10.16 4.19
C ALA A 269 15.64 -11.02 4.87
N LEU A 270 16.87 -10.50 5.02
CA LEU A 270 17.96 -11.19 5.73
C LEU A 270 17.65 -11.39 7.21
N ILE A 271 17.20 -10.35 7.91
CA ILE A 271 16.74 -10.44 9.32
C ILE A 271 15.65 -11.50 9.44
N LYS A 272 14.68 -11.52 8.52
CA LYS A 272 13.61 -12.52 8.50
C LYS A 272 14.14 -13.93 8.28
N GLY A 273 15.11 -14.11 7.38
CA GLY A 273 15.73 -15.41 7.10
C GLY A 273 16.35 -16.00 8.36
N PHE A 274 17.23 -15.24 9.03
CA PHE A 274 17.86 -15.68 10.27
C PHE A 274 16.86 -15.86 11.42
N ALA A 275 15.83 -15.00 11.51
CA ALA A 275 14.76 -15.20 12.48
C ALA A 275 13.99 -16.52 12.26
N ASN A 276 13.68 -16.86 11.00
CA ASN A 276 13.00 -18.12 10.64
C ASN A 276 13.84 -19.38 10.92
N GLU A 277 15.16 -19.25 10.89
CA GLU A 277 16.12 -20.28 11.27
C GLU A 277 16.43 -20.31 12.77
N GLY A 278 15.96 -19.31 13.52
CA GLY A 278 16.20 -19.21 14.96
C GLY A 278 17.59 -18.67 15.34
N ASN A 279 18.35 -18.14 14.39
CA ASN A 279 19.68 -17.57 14.63
C ASN A 279 19.57 -16.12 15.11
N LEU A 280 19.66 -15.94 16.43
CA LEU A 280 19.51 -14.64 17.08
C LEU A 280 20.66 -13.67 16.75
N ASP A 281 21.89 -14.16 16.75
CA ASP A 281 23.07 -13.31 16.60
C ASP A 281 23.16 -12.71 15.20
N GLU A 282 22.93 -13.50 14.15
CA GLU A 282 22.91 -12.99 12.77
C GLU A 282 21.71 -12.07 12.53
N ALA A 283 20.53 -12.35 13.11
CA ALA A 283 19.39 -11.43 12.99
C ALA A 283 19.70 -10.05 13.60
N LYS A 284 20.38 -10.01 14.76
CA LYS A 284 20.82 -8.77 15.40
C LYS A 284 21.92 -8.07 14.60
N LYS A 285 22.87 -8.82 14.04
CA LYS A 285 23.92 -8.29 13.17
C LYS A 285 23.33 -7.56 11.96
N TRP A 286 22.40 -8.20 11.23
CA TRP A 286 21.74 -7.55 10.09
C TRP A 286 20.85 -6.38 10.46
N PHE A 287 20.27 -6.36 11.67
CA PHE A 287 19.64 -5.15 12.20
C PHE A 287 20.65 -4.02 12.44
N GLY A 288 21.81 -4.34 13.00
CA GLY A 288 22.90 -3.36 13.18
C GLY A 288 23.45 -2.82 11.84
N GLU A 289 23.43 -3.62 10.77
CA GLU A 289 23.79 -3.13 9.43
C GLU A 289 22.80 -2.09 8.89
N ILE A 290 21.52 -2.13 9.30
CA ILE A 290 20.57 -1.05 8.98
C ILE A 290 21.04 0.26 9.61
N GLU A 291 21.44 0.25 10.88
CA GLU A 291 21.91 1.45 11.60
C GLU A 291 23.21 2.04 11.01
N LYS A 292 24.04 1.21 10.37
CA LYS A 292 25.24 1.65 9.64
C LYS A 292 24.93 2.17 8.23
N SER A 293 23.76 1.83 7.70
CA SER A 293 23.30 2.27 6.39
C SER A 293 22.63 3.65 6.45
N GLU A 294 22.24 4.19 5.29
CA GLU A 294 21.46 5.44 5.20
C GLU A 294 19.96 5.25 5.51
N HIS A 295 19.56 4.09 6.05
CA HIS A 295 18.17 3.71 6.26
C HIS A 295 17.79 3.61 7.73
N ASP A 296 16.62 4.14 8.09
CA ASP A 296 16.05 3.96 9.41
C ASP A 296 15.18 2.67 9.48
N PRO A 297 15.22 1.92 10.59
CA PRO A 297 14.30 0.81 10.83
C PRO A 297 12.82 1.23 10.70
N SER A 298 12.06 0.47 9.92
CA SER A 298 10.64 0.75 9.68
C SER A 298 9.73 -0.09 10.56
N LYS A 299 8.41 0.18 10.49
CA LYS A 299 7.37 -0.70 11.08
C LYS A 299 7.60 -2.18 10.75
N ARG A 300 8.02 -2.48 9.52
CA ARG A 300 8.22 -3.87 9.07
C ARG A 300 9.45 -4.50 9.74
N THR A 301 10.52 -3.72 9.91
CA THR A 301 11.75 -4.15 10.59
C THR A 301 11.46 -4.57 12.02
N TYR A 302 10.84 -3.69 12.80
CA TYR A 302 10.47 -3.98 14.19
C TYR A 302 9.45 -5.13 14.32
N ALA A 303 8.50 -5.24 13.37
CA ALA A 303 7.54 -6.35 13.36
C ALA A 303 8.18 -7.73 13.13
N ILE A 304 9.39 -7.79 12.54
CA ILE A 304 10.16 -9.04 12.38
C ILE A 304 10.98 -9.31 13.64
N ILE A 305 11.83 -8.36 14.04
CA ILE A 305 12.87 -8.63 15.05
C ILE A 305 12.36 -8.60 16.49
N VAL A 306 11.41 -7.73 16.84
CA VAL A 306 10.96 -7.58 18.23
C VAL A 306 10.24 -8.82 18.75
N PRO A 307 9.27 -9.43 18.03
CA PRO A 307 8.66 -10.68 18.48
C PRO A 307 9.68 -11.81 18.59
N PHE A 308 10.63 -11.87 17.66
CA PHE A 308 11.70 -12.87 17.66
C PHE A 308 12.65 -12.72 18.86
N LEU A 309 13.01 -11.49 19.25
CA LEU A 309 13.77 -11.22 20.47
C LEU A 309 13.02 -11.67 21.72
N CYS A 310 11.71 -11.39 21.80
CA CYS A 310 10.85 -11.86 22.89
C CYS A 310 10.79 -13.38 22.95
N GLU A 311 10.67 -14.06 21.81
CA GLU A 311 10.67 -15.52 21.71
C GLU A 311 11.99 -16.12 22.21
N LYS A 312 13.13 -15.53 21.83
CA LYS A 312 14.47 -15.97 22.26
C LYS A 312 14.86 -15.52 23.67
N GLY A 313 14.02 -14.74 24.35
CA GLY A 313 14.27 -14.27 25.71
C GLY A 313 15.23 -13.08 25.82
N ASP A 314 15.65 -12.45 24.73
CA ASP A 314 16.48 -11.24 24.75
C ASP A 314 15.62 -9.99 24.98
N LEU A 315 15.01 -9.93 26.18
CA LEU A 315 14.08 -8.88 26.57
C LEU A 315 14.76 -7.51 26.70
N LYS A 316 16.05 -7.52 27.06
CA LYS A 316 16.86 -6.29 27.16
C LYS A 316 16.91 -5.57 25.81
N THR A 317 17.25 -6.29 24.75
CA THR A 317 17.31 -5.72 23.39
C THR A 317 15.91 -5.36 22.90
N ALA A 318 14.89 -6.18 23.20
CA ALA A 318 13.50 -5.88 22.82
C ALA A 318 13.00 -4.56 23.45
N ILE A 319 13.29 -4.31 24.74
CA ILE A 319 12.95 -3.06 25.43
C ILE A 319 13.66 -1.88 24.75
N GLU A 320 14.94 -2.01 24.42
CA GLU A 320 15.72 -0.94 23.78
C GLU A 320 15.14 -0.58 22.41
N MET A 321 14.80 -1.57 21.59
CA MET A 321 14.13 -1.34 20.30
C MET A 321 12.77 -0.66 20.47
N VAL A 322 11.99 -0.99 21.51
CA VAL A 322 10.73 -0.28 21.80
C VAL A 322 10.98 1.18 22.21
N LYS A 323 12.05 1.46 22.96
CA LYS A 323 12.45 2.84 23.28
C LYS A 323 12.85 3.58 22.00
N GLN A 324 13.62 2.96 21.11
CA GLN A 324 13.97 3.51 19.79
C GLN A 324 12.72 3.81 18.93
N ILE A 325 11.70 2.94 18.92
CA ILE A 325 10.42 3.19 18.22
C ILE A 325 9.79 4.52 18.68
N PHE A 326 9.77 4.77 19.98
CA PHE A 326 9.19 6.00 20.52
C PHE A 326 10.05 7.23 20.21
N LEU A 327 11.37 7.11 20.29
CA LEU A 327 12.32 8.20 20.01
C LEU A 327 12.30 8.62 18.54
N THR A 328 12.33 7.65 17.63
CA THR A 328 12.31 7.86 16.16
C THR A 328 10.93 8.18 15.61
N ARG A 329 9.89 8.19 16.46
CA ARG A 329 8.49 8.41 16.07
C ARG A 329 8.01 7.41 15.00
N CYS A 330 8.55 6.19 15.02
CA CYS A 330 8.15 5.14 14.09
C CYS A 330 6.74 4.64 14.44
N ARG A 331 5.81 4.68 13.46
CA ARG A 331 4.43 4.20 13.67
C ARG A 331 4.37 2.69 13.56
N VAL A 332 4.25 2.01 14.70
CA VAL A 332 4.10 0.56 14.75
C VAL A 332 2.65 0.15 15.06
N ASP A 333 2.37 -1.14 14.98
CA ASP A 333 1.07 -1.66 15.39
C ASP A 333 1.00 -1.75 16.93
N VAL A 334 -0.16 -1.49 17.52
CA VAL A 334 -0.33 -1.63 18.98
C VAL A 334 -0.13 -3.08 19.42
N SER A 335 -0.46 -4.04 18.55
CA SER A 335 -0.25 -5.47 18.80
C SER A 335 1.23 -5.82 19.01
N LEU A 336 2.14 -5.17 18.28
CA LEU A 336 3.58 -5.36 18.45
C LEU A 336 4.03 -4.97 19.85
N LEU A 337 3.57 -3.81 20.33
CA LEU A 337 3.90 -3.32 21.68
C LEU A 337 3.25 -4.18 22.76
N ARG A 338 2.04 -4.71 22.52
CA ARG A 338 1.37 -5.66 23.42
C ARG A 338 2.15 -6.97 23.59
N ILE A 339 2.79 -7.49 22.53
CA ILE A 339 3.63 -8.70 22.62
C ILE A 339 4.76 -8.49 23.64
N VAL A 340 5.46 -7.36 23.56
CA VAL A 340 6.56 -7.05 24.47
C VAL A 340 6.06 -6.90 25.90
N VAL A 341 4.99 -6.11 26.11
CA VAL A 341 4.40 -5.93 27.45
C VAL A 341 3.96 -7.26 28.05
N GLY A 342 3.26 -8.10 27.29
CA GLY A 342 2.83 -9.42 27.74
C GLY A 342 4.00 -10.32 28.15
N LYS A 343 5.06 -10.36 27.33
CA LYS A 343 6.27 -11.16 27.62
C LYS A 343 7.01 -10.64 28.86
N LEU A 344 7.14 -9.33 29.04
CA LEU A 344 7.76 -8.74 30.23
C LEU A 344 6.99 -9.09 31.51
N VAL A 345 5.66 -9.06 31.47
CA VAL A 345 4.81 -9.44 32.60
C VAL A 345 4.97 -10.92 32.94
N SER A 346 4.99 -11.80 31.95
CA SER A 346 5.21 -13.25 32.19
C SER A 346 6.57 -13.57 32.81
N GLU A 347 7.57 -12.72 32.58
CA GLU A 347 8.94 -12.87 33.07
C GLU A 347 9.18 -12.02 34.34
N SER A 348 8.11 -11.56 34.99
CA SER A 348 8.14 -10.74 36.22
C SER A 348 8.84 -9.37 36.10
N MET A 349 9.11 -8.88 34.89
CA MET A 349 9.65 -7.54 34.59
C MET A 349 8.55 -6.47 34.56
N VAL A 350 7.80 -6.36 35.65
CA VAL A 350 6.58 -5.54 35.73
C VAL A 350 6.89 -4.04 35.66
N SER A 351 8.03 -3.60 36.18
CA SER A 351 8.47 -2.19 36.13
C SER A 351 8.66 -1.69 34.70
N GLU A 352 9.36 -2.47 33.88
CA GLU A 352 9.68 -2.16 32.49
C GLU A 352 8.42 -2.22 31.63
N ALA A 353 7.54 -3.19 31.90
CA ALA A 353 6.23 -3.27 31.26
C ALA A 353 5.40 -2.00 31.54
N LYS A 354 5.37 -1.50 32.79
CA LYS A 354 4.69 -0.26 33.16
C LYS A 354 5.31 0.95 32.46
N GLU A 355 6.63 1.03 32.39
CA GLU A 355 7.33 2.11 31.67
C GLU A 355 6.91 2.18 30.19
N ILE A 356 6.88 1.04 29.50
CA ILE A 356 6.48 0.96 28.08
C ILE A 356 5.02 1.38 27.90
N VAL A 357 4.11 0.90 28.75
CA VAL A 357 2.69 1.26 28.71
C VAL A 357 2.50 2.77 28.89
N GLU A 358 3.17 3.36 29.89
CA GLU A 358 3.05 4.79 30.19
C GLU A 358 3.63 5.65 29.06
N ARG A 359 4.80 5.28 28.53
CA ARG A 359 5.39 5.95 27.35
C ARG A 359 4.48 5.84 26.13
N GLY A 360 3.85 4.69 25.91
CA GLY A 360 2.92 4.48 24.80
C GLY A 360 1.65 5.33 24.91
N LYS A 361 1.08 5.47 26.10
CA LYS A 361 -0.10 6.32 26.37
C LYS A 361 0.21 7.80 26.21
N ASN A 362 1.38 8.23 26.71
CA ASN A 362 1.80 9.64 26.73
C ASN A 362 2.58 10.08 25.48
N ASN A 363 2.76 9.19 24.49
CA ASN A 363 3.48 9.51 23.28
C ASN A 363 2.75 10.64 22.52
N SER A 364 3.44 11.77 22.37
CA SER A 364 2.90 12.98 21.75
C SER A 364 2.61 12.82 20.25
N TYR A 365 3.22 11.83 19.60
CA TYR A 365 3.09 11.60 18.17
C TYR A 365 2.04 10.53 17.81
N CYS A 366 1.94 9.46 18.59
CA CYS A 366 0.90 8.44 18.43
C CYS A 366 0.49 7.87 19.78
N ARG A 367 -0.72 8.20 20.24
CA ARG A 367 -1.25 7.66 21.50
C ARG A 367 -1.67 6.20 21.30
N TYR A 368 -0.86 5.29 21.82
CA TYR A 368 -1.14 3.87 21.78
C TYR A 368 -2.12 3.51 22.91
N LYS A 369 -3.24 2.87 22.56
CA LYS A 369 -4.18 2.27 23.54
C LYS A 369 -3.58 0.97 24.09
N LEU A 370 -2.53 1.11 24.89
CA LEU A 370 -1.85 0.00 25.57
C LEU A 370 -2.41 -0.15 26.98
N ASN A 371 -2.83 -1.36 27.32
CA ASN A 371 -3.31 -1.73 28.65
C ASN A 371 -2.45 -2.87 29.20
N PHE A 372 -2.50 -3.08 30.52
CA PHE A 372 -1.83 -4.21 31.14
C PHE A 372 -2.62 -5.50 30.85
N PRO A 373 -1.96 -6.67 30.77
CA PRO A 373 -2.65 -7.94 30.50
C PRO A 373 -3.69 -8.36 31.56
N ALA A 374 -3.72 -7.72 32.74
CA ALA A 374 -4.64 -8.03 33.83
C ALA A 374 -5.94 -7.20 33.81
N ASP A 375 -6.13 -6.33 32.81
CA ASP A 375 -7.28 -5.42 32.69
C ASP A 375 -8.31 -5.87 31.60
N GLU A 376 -8.28 -7.13 31.15
CA GLU A 376 -9.26 -7.69 30.18
C GLU A 376 -10.38 -8.52 30.83
#